data_AF-A0A7H2BJG3-F1
#
_entry.id   AF-A0A7H2BJG3-F1
#
_cell.length_a   1.000
_cell.length_b   1.000
_cell.length_c   1.000
_cell.angle_alpha   90.00
_cell.angle_beta   90.00
_cell.angle_gamma   90.00
#
_symmetry.space_group_name_H-M   'P 1'
#
loop_
_entity.id
_entity.type
_entity.pdbx_description
1 polymer ?
#
loop_
_entity_poly.entity_id
_entity_poly.type
_entity_poly.pdbx_seq_one_letter_code
_entity_poly.pdbx_strand_id
1 'polypeptide(L)'
;MPDLDFSYDLLQQLIDTFKTSHRSMEQLAGSLAPSSASEDPVAAHHAETVKAEEEKLLVDASTSLSNAQEGAQITYDTFKEADGTSNPGPVGTLGAVAAQAQKS
;
A
#
# COMPACT_ATOMS: atom_id res chain seq x y z
N MET A 1 16.69 16.46 -17.89
CA MET A 1 16.40 15.64 -16.70
C MET A 1 16.48 14.19 -17.15
N PRO A 2 17.03 13.27 -16.35
CA PRO A 2 16.87 11.85 -16.66
C PRO A 2 15.37 11.55 -16.62
N ASP A 3 14.81 11.09 -17.74
CA ASP A 3 13.45 10.57 -17.79
C ASP A 3 13.41 9.34 -16.88
N LEU A 4 12.81 9.50 -15.71
CA LEU A 4 12.49 8.40 -14.82
C LEU A 4 11.35 7.64 -15.47
N ASP A 5 11.68 6.62 -16.25
CA ASP A 5 10.71 5.71 -16.86
C ASP A 5 10.07 4.86 -15.75
N PHE A 6 9.05 5.42 -15.09
CA PHE A 6 8.37 4.80 -13.96
C PHE A 6 7.27 3.88 -14.48
N SER A 7 7.39 2.58 -14.19
CA SER A 7 6.36 1.61 -14.56
C SER A 7 5.17 1.69 -13.60
N TYR A 8 4.24 2.61 -13.90
CA TYR A 8 2.97 2.74 -13.18
C TYR A 8 2.17 1.43 -13.20
N ASP A 9 2.25 0.66 -14.28
CA ASP A 9 1.63 -0.66 -14.40
C ASP A 9 2.17 -1.64 -13.36
N LEU A 10 3.48 -1.65 -13.10
CA LEU A 10 4.09 -2.52 -12.09
C LEU A 10 3.65 -2.13 -10.68
N LEU A 11 3.59 -0.83 -10.37
CA LEU A 11 3.10 -0.32 -9.09
C LEU A 11 1.62 -0.66 -8.88
N GLN A 12 0.79 -0.53 -9.93
CA GLN A 12 -0.61 -0.90 -9.87
C GLN A 12 -0.79 -2.41 -9.64
N GLN A 13 -0.02 -3.25 -10.35
CA GLN A 13 0.00 -4.70 -10.14
C GLN A 13 0.42 -5.08 -8.72
N LEU A 14 1.40 -4.35 -8.15
CA LEU A 14 1.86 -4.57 -6.78
C LEU A 14 0.76 -4.23 -5.76
N ILE A 15 0.08 -3.09 -5.91
CA ILE A 15 -1.06 -2.68 -5.07
C ILE A 15 -2.18 -3.73 -5.12
N ASP A 16 -2.54 -4.19 -6.32
CA ASP A 16 -3.60 -5.18 -6.51
C ASP A 16 -3.23 -6.55 -5.92
N THR A 17 -1.95 -6.91 -5.96
CA THR A 17 -1.41 -8.12 -5.33
C THR A 17 -1.53 -8.05 -3.80
N PHE A 18 -1.21 -6.92 -3.19
CA PHE A 18 -1.37 -6.73 -1.75
C PHE A 18 -2.84 -6.78 -1.33
N LYS A 19 -3.75 -6.15 -2.08
CA LYS A 19 -5.21 -6.22 -1.82
C LYS A 19 -5.74 -7.65 -1.88
N THR A 20 -5.32 -8.41 -2.89
CA THR A 20 -5.75 -9.80 -3.08
C THR A 20 -5.24 -10.70 -1.96
N SER A 21 -3.97 -10.51 -1.58
CA SER A 21 -3.35 -11.24 -0.47
C SER A 21 -4.02 -10.91 0.87
N HIS A 22 -4.32 -9.64 1.12
CA HIS A 22 -4.99 -9.19 2.34
C HIS A 22 -6.37 -9.85 2.49
N ARG A 23 -7.18 -9.81 1.43
CA ARG A 23 -8.50 -10.48 1.41
C ARG A 23 -8.39 -11.98 1.66
N SER A 24 -7.35 -12.63 1.13
CA SER A 24 -7.12 -14.06 1.34
C SER A 24 -6.79 -14.36 2.80
N MET A 25 -6.03 -13.49 3.48
CA MET A 25 -5.74 -13.61 4.91
C MET A 25 -7.00 -13.38 5.77
N GLU A 26 -7.84 -12.41 5.43
CA GLU A 26 -9.14 -12.20 6.11
C GLU A 26 -10.06 -13.42 5.98
N GLN A 27 -10.08 -14.06 4.81
CA GLN A 27 -10.84 -15.29 4.59
C GLN A 27 -10.28 -16.46 5.43
N LEU A 28 -8.96 -16.60 5.52
CA LEU A 28 -8.32 -17.61 6.36
C LEU A 28 -8.66 -17.39 7.85
N ALA A 29 -8.61 -16.14 8.31
CA ALA A 29 -9.04 -15.78 9.67
C ALA A 29 -10.51 -16.12 9.93
N GLY A 30 -11.39 -15.85 8.97
CA GLY A 30 -12.81 -16.25 9.05
C GLY A 30 -13.05 -17.77 9.00
N SER A 31 -12.07 -18.55 8.54
CA SER A 31 -12.14 -20.01 8.44
C SER A 31 -11.53 -20.75 9.64
N LEU A 32 -10.89 -20.04 10.57
CA LEU A 32 -10.33 -20.64 11.78
C LEU A 32 -11.45 -21.32 12.58
N ALA A 33 -11.34 -22.64 12.73
CA ALA A 33 -12.34 -23.43 13.44
C ALA A 33 -12.35 -23.07 14.93
N PRO A 34 -13.52 -22.86 15.55
CA PRO A 34 -13.58 -22.46 16.96
C PRO A 34 -13.23 -23.59 17.93
N SER A 35 -13.14 -24.85 17.48
CA SER A 35 -13.00 -26.02 18.34
C SER A 35 -11.93 -26.99 17.82
N SER A 36 -10.90 -27.15 18.63
CA SER A 36 -9.93 -28.25 18.59
C SER A 36 -10.42 -29.34 19.53
N ALA A 37 -11.55 -29.97 19.18
CA ALA A 37 -12.02 -31.18 19.85
C ALA A 37 -11.05 -32.32 19.51
N SER A 38 -10.02 -32.49 20.33
CA SER A 38 -9.14 -33.65 20.28
C SER A 38 -9.51 -34.63 21.37
N GLU A 39 -9.57 -35.91 21.04
CA GLU A 39 -9.72 -37.00 22.02
C GLU A 39 -8.44 -37.19 22.86
N ASP A 40 -7.33 -36.56 22.44
CA ASP A 40 -6.07 -36.54 23.19
C ASP A 40 -6.08 -35.39 24.21
N PRO A 41 -6.01 -35.68 25.52
CA PRO A 41 -5.98 -34.66 26.58
C PRO A 41 -4.74 -33.73 26.51
N VAL A 42 -3.64 -34.17 25.87
CA VAL A 42 -2.46 -33.32 25.63
C VAL A 42 -2.73 -32.32 24.50
N ALA A 43 -3.43 -32.75 23.45
CA ALA A 43 -3.83 -31.87 22.36
C ALA A 43 -4.87 -30.83 22.81
N ALA A 44 -5.79 -31.20 23.71
CA ALA A 44 -6.73 -30.25 24.32
C ALA A 44 -6.03 -29.17 25.18
N HIS A 45 -4.88 -29.49 25.78
CA HIS A 45 -4.09 -28.51 26.54
C HIS A 45 -3.35 -27.52 25.63
N HIS A 46 -2.89 -27.94 24.45
CA HIS A 46 -2.19 -27.06 23.50
C HIS A 46 -3.11 -26.33 22.51
N ALA A 47 -4.34 -26.82 22.35
CA ALA A 47 -5.39 -26.28 21.49
C ALA A 47 -5.57 -24.75 21.58
N GLU A 48 -5.66 -24.21 22.79
CA GLU A 48 -5.88 -22.79 23.02
C GLU A 48 -4.64 -21.96 22.65
N THR A 49 -3.45 -22.44 23.00
CA THR A 49 -2.19 -21.78 22.65
C THR A 49 -1.95 -21.76 21.14
N VAL A 50 -2.20 -22.88 20.45
CA VAL A 50 -2.06 -22.98 18.99
C VAL A 50 -3.03 -22.01 18.31
N LYS A 51 -4.29 -21.96 18.75
CA LYS A 51 -5.28 -21.05 18.21
C LYS A 51 -4.89 -19.57 18.41
N ALA A 52 -4.39 -19.22 19.58
CA ALA A 52 -3.93 -17.86 19.87
C ALA A 52 -2.74 -17.46 18.98
N GLU A 53 -1.79 -18.38 18.74
CA GLU A 53 -0.68 -18.12 17.81
C GLU A 53 -1.14 -18.04 16.35
N GLU A 54 -2.09 -18.88 15.92
CA GLU A 54 -2.69 -18.81 14.58
C GLU A 54 -3.40 -17.47 14.34
N GLU A 55 -4.22 -17.02 15.29
CA GLU A 55 -4.89 -15.71 15.24
C GLU A 55 -3.86 -14.57 15.17
N LYS A 56 -2.83 -14.62 16.01
CA LYS A 56 -1.75 -13.63 16.02
C LYS A 56 -1.00 -13.59 14.68
N LEU A 57 -0.61 -14.73 14.14
CA LEU A 57 0.09 -14.81 12.84
C LEU A 57 -0.74 -14.21 11.70
N LEU A 58 -2.06 -14.43 11.71
CA LEU A 58 -2.96 -13.86 10.71
C LEU A 58 -3.11 -12.35 10.86
N VAL A 59 -3.22 -11.84 12.08
CA VAL A 59 -3.26 -10.39 12.36
C VAL A 59 -1.96 -9.71 11.93
N ASP A 60 -0.81 -10.30 12.25
CA ASP A 60 0.51 -9.78 11.87
C ASP A 60 0.67 -9.75 10.34
N ALA A 61 0.26 -10.83 9.65
CA ALA A 61 0.27 -10.91 8.19
C ALA A 61 -0.65 -9.86 7.54
N SER A 62 -1.88 -9.71 8.04
CA SER A 62 -2.84 -8.72 7.56
C SER A 62 -2.30 -7.29 7.71
N THR A 63 -1.73 -6.97 8.87
CA THR A 63 -1.13 -5.67 9.16
C THR A 63 0.03 -5.38 8.22
N SER A 64 0.92 -6.35 8.01
CA SER A 64 2.07 -6.21 7.11
C SER A 64 1.64 -5.92 5.66
N LEU A 65 0.64 -6.66 5.17
CA LEU A 65 0.10 -6.48 3.82
C LEU A 65 -0.59 -5.12 3.65
N SER A 66 -1.34 -4.67 4.66
CA SER A 66 -1.99 -3.35 4.64
C SER A 66 -0.95 -2.22 4.56
N ASN A 67 0.10 -2.28 5.40
CA ASN A 67 1.17 -1.27 5.39
C ASN A 67 1.94 -1.26 4.05
N ALA A 68 2.19 -2.44 3.46
CA ALA A 68 2.85 -2.53 2.17
C ALA A 68 1.99 -1.96 1.04
N GLN A 69 0.67 -2.19 1.07
CA GLN A 69 -0.29 -1.60 0.15
C GLN A 69 -0.30 -0.06 0.24
N GLU A 70 -0.36 0.48 1.47
CA GLU A 70 -0.36 1.92 1.70
C GLU A 70 0.93 2.56 1.19
N GLY A 71 2.09 1.97 1.49
CA GLY A 71 3.37 2.44 0.97
C GLY A 71 3.45 2.44 -0.55
N ALA A 72 2.93 1.40 -1.20
CA ALA A 72 2.87 1.33 -2.66
C ALA A 72 1.93 2.40 -3.25
N GLN A 73 0.79 2.65 -2.61
CA GLN A 73 -0.16 3.69 -3.03
C GLN A 73 0.43 5.10 -2.88
N ILE A 74 1.06 5.41 -1.74
CA ILE A 74 1.75 6.69 -1.50
C ILE A 74 2.83 6.92 -2.56
N THR A 75 3.60 5.87 -2.88
CA THR A 75 4.64 5.92 -3.90
C THR A 75 4.04 6.23 -5.26
N TYR A 76 2.98 5.53 -5.66
CA TYR A 76 2.26 5.77 -6.91
C TYR A 76 1.74 7.21 -7.00
N ASP A 77 1.08 7.70 -5.96
CA ASP A 77 0.50 9.05 -5.92
C ASP A 77 1.58 10.13 -6.00
N THR A 78 2.70 9.94 -5.29
CA THR A 78 3.85 10.86 -5.32
C THR A 78 4.45 10.96 -6.73
N PHE A 79 4.66 9.82 -7.40
CA PHE A 79 5.18 9.84 -8.76
C PHE A 79 4.19 10.44 -9.75
N LYS A 80 2.89 10.19 -9.58
CA LYS A 80 1.86 10.80 -10.43
C LYS A 80 1.78 12.32 -10.25
N GLU A 81 1.95 12.82 -9.02
CA GLU A 81 2.04 14.26 -8.75
C GLU A 81 3.29 14.88 -9.39
N ALA A 82 4.45 14.22 -9.28
CA ALA A 82 5.69 14.66 -9.92
C ALA A 82 5.55 14.71 -11.45
N ASP A 83 4.94 13.72 -12.08
CA ASP A 83 4.67 13.72 -13.53
C ASP A 83 3.65 14.79 -13.94
N GLY A 84 2.58 14.97 -13.15
CA GLY A 84 1.55 15.97 -13.43
C GLY A 84 2.02 17.42 -13.26
N THR A 85 2.96 17.66 -12.34
CA THR A 85 3.61 18.97 -12.14
C THR A 85 4.72 19.23 -13.14
N SER A 86 5.18 18.20 -13.86
CA SER A 86 6.15 18.30 -14.97
C SER A 86 5.54 18.83 -16.27
N ASN A 87 4.30 19.34 -16.25
CA ASN A 87 3.74 20.10 -17.35
C ASN A 87 4.12 21.59 -17.18
N PRO A 88 5.23 22.08 -17.78
CA PRO A 88 5.42 23.52 -17.90
C PRO A 88 4.27 24.03 -18.76
N GLY A 89 3.30 24.70 -18.14
CA GLY A 89 2.39 25.57 -18.86
C GLY A 89 3.19 26.44 -19.82
N PRO A 90 2.62 26.83 -20.97
CA PRO A 90 3.36 27.52 -22.02
C PRO A 90 4.15 28.65 -21.40
N VAL A 91 5.45 28.72 -21.71
CA VAL A 91 6.35 29.80 -21.31
C VAL A 91 5.83 31.09 -21.95
N GLY A 92 4.80 31.64 -21.35
CA GLY A 92 4.07 32.82 -21.74
C GLY A 92 4.27 33.85 -20.66
N THR A 93 5.22 34.75 -20.90
CA THR A 93 5.24 36.10 -20.34
C THR A 93 5.47 36.28 -18.82
N LEU A 94 6.57 35.75 -18.29
CA LEU A 94 7.23 36.38 -17.12
C LEU A 94 8.35 37.36 -17.54
N GLY A 95 8.22 37.95 -18.73
CA GLY A 95 9.04 39.06 -19.21
C GLY A 95 8.34 40.43 -19.19
N ALA A 96 7.13 40.54 -18.62
CA ALA A 96 6.30 41.75 -18.74
C ALA A 96 6.05 42.52 -17.43
N VAL A 97 6.87 42.32 -16.38
CA VAL A 97 6.80 43.17 -15.17
C VAL A 97 8.10 43.93 -14.85
N ALA A 98 9.09 43.92 -15.75
CA ALA A 98 10.37 44.60 -15.53
C ALA A 98 10.59 45.89 -16.35
N ALA A 99 9.57 46.46 -17.01
CA ALA A 99 9.80 47.58 -17.94
C ALA A 99 8.76 48.72 -17.91
N GLN A 100 8.15 49.04 -16.76
CA GLN A 100 7.31 50.25 -16.68
C GLN A 100 7.33 51.03 -15.36
N ALA A 101 8.47 51.01 -14.65
CA ALA A 101 8.73 51.93 -13.55
C ALA A 101 10.04 52.71 -13.76
N GLN A 102 10.21 53.32 -14.94
CA GLN A 102 11.15 54.42 -15.14
C GLN A 102 10.69 55.26 -16.35
N LYS A 103 10.43 56.54 -16.10
CA LYS A 103 9.81 57.58 -16.97
C LYS A 103 8.28 57.45 -16.99
N SER A 104 7.50 58.41 -16.49
CA SER A 104 7.67 59.87 -16.43
C SER A 104 7.03 60.46 -15.18
#